data_AF-A0A7J2YYI5-F1
#
_entry.id   AF-A0A7J2YYI5-F1
#
_cell.length_a   1.000
_cell.length_b   1.000
_cell.length_c   1.000
_cell.angle_alpha   90.00
_cell.angle_beta   90.00
_cell.angle_gamma   90.00
#
_symmetry.space_group_name_H-M   'P 1'
#
loop_
_entity.id
_entity.type
_entity.pdbx_description
1 polymer ?
#
loop_
_entity_poly.entity_id
_entity_poly.type
_entity_poly.pdbx_seq_one_letter_code
_entity_poly.pdbx_strand_id
1 'polypeptide(L)'
;MLSYLESQILQKLVERYNASNVLCSFNELCSGIKTHRTKVREALKQLSKAGLIIDEKPKKHIGTDGKVHSGKKERISITPEGHGVYIAQLTHNLPQQLKSLRAEIKLIKSVIQRPEYQTKYKQNLENAKKQIEINRAEFLKACEEKGLTLEQGITNLISYAQDHLKTSDEIALSLRN
;
A
#
# COMPACT_ATOMS: atom_id res chain seq x y z
N MET A 1 6.18 -25.20 11.41
CA MET A 1 5.82 -24.27 10.32
C MET A 1 5.34 -22.99 10.97
N LEU A 2 5.89 -21.83 10.62
CA LEU A 2 5.47 -20.55 11.21
C LEU A 2 4.06 -20.19 10.74
N SER A 3 3.26 -19.61 11.62
CA SER A 3 1.99 -19.00 11.26
C SER A 3 2.20 -17.74 10.42
N TYR A 4 1.13 -17.29 9.77
CA TYR A 4 1.14 -16.05 9.00
C TYR A 4 1.58 -14.84 9.86
N LEU A 5 1.07 -14.74 11.09
CA LEU A 5 1.41 -13.65 12.01
C LEU A 5 2.87 -13.70 12.45
N GLU A 6 3.39 -14.87 12.77
CA GLU A 6 4.81 -15.06 13.12
C GLU A 6 5.72 -14.70 11.95
N SER A 7 5.31 -15.06 10.73
CA SER A 7 6.04 -14.71 9.50
C SER A 7 6.09 -13.19 9.27
N GLN A 8 4.98 -12.48 9.52
CA GLN A 8 4.95 -11.01 9.44
C GLN A 8 5.82 -10.33 10.50
N ILE A 9 5.84 -10.88 11.71
CA ILE A 9 6.69 -10.37 12.79
C ILE A 9 8.17 -10.51 12.41
N LEU A 10 8.59 -11.70 11.95
CA LEU A 10 9.97 -11.92 11.54
C LEU A 10 10.36 -11.04 10.35
N GLN A 11 9.50 -10.92 9.33
CA GLN A 11 9.72 -10.01 8.21
C GLN A 11 10.08 -8.60 8.68
N LYS A 12 9.25 -8.05 9.57
CA LYS A 12 9.40 -6.67 10.03
C LYS A 12 10.67 -6.47 10.87
N LEU A 13 11.08 -7.48 11.64
CA LEU A 13 12.34 -7.45 12.37
C LEU A 13 13.55 -7.56 11.43
N VAL A 14 13.47 -8.35 10.35
CA VAL A 14 14.53 -8.44 9.33
C VAL A 14 14.68 -7.12 8.57
N GLU A 15 13.58 -6.49 8.17
CA GLU A 15 13.62 -5.17 7.52
C GLU A 15 14.32 -4.12 8.39
N ARG A 16 14.09 -4.17 9.70
CA ARG A 16 14.75 -3.29 10.68
C ARG A 16 16.23 -3.63 10.85
N TYR A 17 16.56 -4.92 10.98
CA TYR A 17 17.94 -5.40 11.06
C TYR A 17 18.78 -4.92 9.86
N ASN A 18 18.23 -5.03 8.65
CA ASN A 18 18.89 -4.59 7.42
C ASN A 18 19.01 -3.06 7.31
N ALA A 19 18.11 -2.31 7.94
CA ALA A 19 18.15 -0.85 8.01
C ALA A 19 19.09 -0.31 9.12
N SER A 20 20.05 -1.11 9.59
CA SER A 20 20.97 -0.83 10.70
C SER A 20 20.29 -0.56 12.05
N ASN A 21 18.99 -0.86 12.17
CA ASN A 21 18.21 -0.72 13.40
C ASN A 21 17.92 -2.12 13.96
N VAL A 22 18.84 -2.65 14.77
CA VAL A 22 18.75 -4.01 15.32
C VAL A 22 17.56 -4.20 16.29
N LEU A 23 16.98 -3.11 16.78
CA LEU A 23 15.99 -3.12 17.86
C LEU A 23 14.66 -2.52 17.39
N CYS A 24 13.56 -3.17 17.75
CA CYS A 24 12.19 -2.71 17.50
C CYS A 24 11.39 -2.69 18.81
N SER A 25 10.65 -1.63 19.09
CA SER A 25 9.71 -1.61 20.22
C SER A 25 8.40 -2.33 19.86
N PHE A 26 7.68 -2.83 20.86
CA PHE A 26 6.38 -3.48 20.65
C PHE A 26 5.35 -2.58 19.94
N ASN A 27 5.35 -1.27 20.25
CA ASN A 27 4.46 -0.32 19.60
C ASN A 27 4.79 -0.15 18.12
N GLU A 28 6.07 -0.06 17.77
CA GLU A 28 6.52 0.01 16.37
C GLU A 28 6.24 -1.30 15.64
N LEU A 29 6.35 -2.45 16.29
CA LEU A 29 5.99 -3.73 15.69
C LEU A 29 4.50 -3.75 15.36
N CYS A 30 3.64 -3.37 16.30
CA CYS A 30 2.19 -3.35 16.13
C CYS A 30 1.72 -2.33 15.08
N SER A 31 2.39 -1.19 14.90
CA SER A 31 1.93 -0.14 13.97
C SER A 31 1.86 -0.58 12.50
N GLY A 32 2.58 -1.65 12.13
CA GLY A 32 2.57 -2.19 10.77
C GLY A 32 2.06 -3.62 10.68
N ILE A 33 1.49 -4.16 11.76
CA ILE A 33 0.80 -5.45 11.75
C ILE A 33 -0.67 -5.17 12.05
N LYS A 34 -1.54 -5.31 11.04
CA LYS A 34 -2.99 -5.10 11.18
C LYS A 34 -3.62 -6.28 11.93
N THR A 35 -3.34 -6.40 13.22
CA THR A 35 -3.83 -7.48 14.08
C THR A 35 -3.93 -7.01 15.53
N HIS A 36 -4.80 -7.65 16.32
CA HIS A 36 -4.91 -7.36 17.75
C HIS A 36 -3.57 -7.50 18.49
N ARG A 37 -3.24 -6.52 19.32
CA ARG A 37 -2.00 -6.48 20.12
C ARG A 37 -1.81 -7.73 20.99
N THR A 38 -2.89 -8.34 21.47
CA THR A 38 -2.86 -9.58 22.24
C THR A 38 -2.30 -10.75 21.43
N LYS A 39 -2.75 -10.92 20.19
CA LYS A 39 -2.24 -11.95 19.27
C LYS A 39 -0.77 -11.70 18.90
N VAL A 40 -0.38 -10.43 18.71
CA VAL A 40 1.04 -10.07 18.48
C VAL A 40 1.88 -10.48 19.69
N ARG A 41 1.39 -10.31 20.93
CA ARG A 41 2.08 -10.76 22.14
C ARG A 41 2.22 -12.26 22.24
N GLU A 42 1.17 -13.00 21.92
CA GLU A 42 1.22 -14.47 21.91
C GLU A 42 2.24 -14.95 20.88
N ALA A 43 2.23 -14.39 19.67
CA ALA A 43 3.19 -14.73 18.63
C ALA A 43 4.64 -14.39 19.03
N LEU A 44 4.89 -13.23 19.66
CA LEU A 44 6.21 -12.90 20.20
C LEU A 44 6.68 -13.91 21.26
N LYS A 45 5.77 -14.36 22.14
CA LYS A 45 6.09 -15.39 23.14
C LYS A 45 6.47 -16.71 22.48
N GLN A 46 5.77 -17.11 21.43
CA GLN A 46 6.09 -18.35 20.69
C GLN A 46 7.43 -18.22 19.94
N LEU A 47 7.65 -17.12 19.23
CA LEU A 47 8.91 -16.85 18.53
C LEU A 47 10.12 -16.80 19.48
N SER A 48 9.94 -16.18 20.65
CA SER A 48 10.99 -16.12 21.67
C SER A 48 11.26 -17.50 22.28
N LYS A 49 10.23 -18.29 22.55
CA LYS A 49 10.37 -19.68 23.01
C LYS A 49 11.08 -20.56 21.97
N ALA A 50 10.86 -20.28 20.69
CA ALA A 50 11.52 -20.96 19.58
C ALA A 50 12.96 -20.45 19.32
N GLY A 51 13.45 -19.46 20.07
CA GLY A 51 14.80 -18.91 19.90
C GLY A 51 14.99 -18.06 18.65
N LEU A 52 13.90 -17.64 17.99
CA LEU A 52 13.96 -16.88 16.74
C LEU A 52 14.06 -15.35 16.97
N ILE A 53 13.70 -14.91 18.17
CA ILE A 53 13.78 -13.51 18.58
C ILE A 53 14.20 -13.40 20.05
N ILE A 54 14.67 -12.22 20.43
CA ILE A 54 14.89 -11.81 21.81
C ILE A 54 13.87 -10.71 22.14
N ASP A 55 13.02 -10.93 23.16
CA ASP A 55 12.05 -9.97 23.69
C ASP A 55 12.53 -9.45 25.06
N GLU A 56 13.32 -8.37 25.04
CA GLU A 56 13.83 -7.73 26.26
C GLU A 56 12.75 -6.84 26.87
N LYS A 57 12.05 -7.38 27.88
CA LYS A 57 11.03 -6.64 28.62
C LYS A 57 11.64 -5.58 29.54
N PRO A 58 10.94 -4.45 29.75
CA PRO A 58 11.38 -3.42 30.69
C PRO A 58 11.46 -4.00 32.10
N LYS A 59 12.64 -3.93 32.71
CA LYS A 59 12.80 -4.23 34.14
C LYS A 59 12.20 -3.08 34.95
N LYS A 60 11.26 -3.39 35.83
CA LYS A 60 10.77 -2.44 36.83
C LYS A 60 11.71 -2.48 38.02
N HIS A 61 12.13 -1.33 38.51
CA HIS A 61 12.89 -1.21 39.75
C HIS A 61 12.11 -0.30 40.71
N ILE A 62 11.96 -0.76 41.96
CA ILE A 62 11.39 0.06 43.03
C ILE A 62 12.53 0.96 43.48
N GLY A 63 12.38 2.26 43.29
CA GLY A 63 13.33 3.25 43.79
C GLY A 63 13.31 3.30 45.31
N THR A 64 14.38 3.85 45.90
CA THR A 64 14.46 4.09 47.35
C THR A 64 13.39 5.05 47.87
N ASP A 65 12.69 5.76 46.97
CA ASP A 65 11.54 6.62 47.20
C ASP A 65 10.18 5.88 47.19
N GLY A 66 10.20 4.54 47.08
CA GLY A 66 8.99 3.71 47.00
C GLY A 66 8.24 3.84 45.66
N LYS A 67 8.77 4.62 44.70
CA LYS A 67 8.16 4.77 43.37
C LYS A 67 8.69 3.69 42.44
N VAL A 68 7.80 3.14 41.62
CA VAL A 68 8.17 2.21 40.55
C VAL A 68 8.74 3.02 39.39
N HIS A 69 10.06 3.00 39.24
CA HIS A 69 10.71 3.53 38.05
C HIS A 69 10.67 2.46 36.97
N SER A 70 10.01 2.75 35.84
CA SER A 70 10.08 1.89 34.67
C SER A 70 11.49 1.98 34.07
N GLY A 71 12.25 0.89 34.10
CA GLY A 71 13.54 0.80 33.42
C GLY A 71 13.44 0.87 31.90
N LYS A 72 14.56 0.55 31.22
CA LYS A 72 14.73 0.63 29.75
C LYS A 72 13.49 0.14 28.98
N LYS A 73 13.08 0.91 27.94
CA LYS A 73 11.97 0.55 27.03
C LYS A 73 12.17 -0.85 26.46
N GLU A 74 11.05 -1.54 26.24
CA GLU A 74 11.04 -2.86 25.61
C GLU A 74 11.76 -2.87 24.27
N ARG A 75 12.58 -3.90 24.04
CA ARG A 75 13.37 -4.07 22.83
C ARG A 75 13.22 -5.48 22.31
N ILE A 76 12.77 -5.58 21.06
CA ILE A 76 12.60 -6.83 20.35
C ILE A 76 13.64 -6.86 19.23
N SER A 77 14.44 -7.92 19.18
CA SER A 77 15.43 -8.14 18.13
C SER A 77 15.30 -9.54 17.55
N ILE A 78 15.75 -9.72 16.31
CA ILE A 78 15.82 -11.03 15.66
C ILE A 78 17.16 -11.71 15.96
N THR A 79 17.14 -13.03 16.12
CA THR A 79 18.36 -13.84 16.23
C THR A 79 18.88 -14.26 14.86
N PRO A 80 20.15 -14.69 14.73
CA PRO A 80 20.65 -15.30 13.50
C PRO A 80 19.78 -16.48 13.02
N GLU A 81 19.29 -17.30 13.95
CA GLU A 81 18.39 -18.42 13.67
C GLU A 81 17.04 -17.95 13.13
N GLY A 82 16.44 -16.91 13.74
CA GLY A 82 15.22 -16.28 13.24
C GLY A 82 15.38 -15.70 11.84
N HIS A 83 16.53 -15.07 11.58
CA HIS A 83 16.87 -14.56 10.26
C HIS A 83 16.98 -15.70 9.24
N GLY A 84 17.68 -16.78 9.57
CA GLY A 84 17.80 -17.97 8.72
C GLY A 84 16.46 -18.63 8.39
N VAL A 85 15.57 -18.77 9.37
CA VAL A 85 14.22 -19.32 9.17
C VAL A 85 13.39 -18.42 8.25
N TYR A 86 13.45 -17.10 8.42
CA TYR A 86 12.75 -16.18 7.54
C TYR A 86 13.25 -16.27 6.09
N ILE A 87 14.57 -16.29 5.88
CA ILE A 87 15.17 -16.44 4.56
C ILE A 87 14.80 -17.79 3.92
N ALA A 88 14.82 -18.89 4.68
CA ALA A 88 14.40 -20.20 4.19
C ALA A 88 12.92 -20.23 3.75
N GLN A 89 12.06 -19.50 4.46
CA GLN A 89 10.65 -19.38 4.09
C GLN A 89 10.46 -18.53 2.84
N LEU A 90 11.26 -17.48 2.66
CA LEU A 90 11.28 -16.71 1.41
C LEU A 90 11.76 -17.56 0.23
N THR A 91 12.86 -18.29 0.37
CA THR A 91 13.41 -19.11 -0.72
C THR A 91 12.50 -20.26 -1.12
N HIS A 92 11.71 -20.80 -0.19
CA HIS A 92 10.70 -21.82 -0.50
C HIS A 92 9.48 -21.24 -1.23
N ASN A 93 9.00 -20.05 -0.83
CA ASN A 93 7.73 -19.50 -1.32
C ASN A 93 7.87 -18.62 -2.56
N LEU A 94 8.98 -17.87 -2.71
CA LEU A 94 9.20 -16.97 -3.85
C LEU A 94 9.16 -17.68 -5.22
N PRO A 95 9.82 -18.85 -5.41
CA PRO A 95 9.83 -19.51 -6.71
C PRO A 95 8.42 -19.88 -7.19
N GLN A 96 7.56 -20.32 -6.28
CA GLN A 96 6.20 -20.72 -6.59
C GLN A 96 5.31 -19.50 -6.90
N GLN A 97 5.44 -18.41 -6.12
CA GLN A 97 4.75 -17.16 -6.39
C GLN A 97 5.17 -16.53 -7.73
N LEU A 98 6.48 -16.52 -8.02
CA LEU A 98 7.00 -16.03 -9.31
C LEU A 98 6.48 -16.87 -10.48
N LYS A 99 6.38 -18.20 -10.31
CA LYS A 99 5.80 -19.08 -11.33
C LYS A 99 4.33 -18.75 -11.60
N SER A 100 3.53 -18.52 -10.56
CA SER A 100 2.12 -18.12 -10.69
C SER A 100 1.97 -16.79 -11.41
N LEU A 101 2.69 -15.75 -10.96
CA LEU A 101 2.64 -14.42 -11.55
C LEU A 101 3.09 -14.42 -13.02
N ARG A 102 4.12 -15.21 -13.37
CA ARG A 102 4.54 -15.37 -14.77
C ARG A 102 3.44 -16.01 -15.63
N ALA A 103 2.70 -16.98 -15.09
CA ALA A 103 1.59 -17.60 -15.79
C ALA A 103 0.42 -16.62 -16.00
N GLU A 104 0.07 -15.84 -14.98
CA GLU A 104 -0.96 -14.79 -15.07
C GLU A 104 -0.58 -13.71 -16.08
N ILE A 105 0.65 -13.21 -16.06
CA ILE A 105 1.14 -12.23 -17.05
C ILE A 105 1.05 -12.80 -18.47
N LYS A 106 1.40 -14.08 -18.66
CA LYS A 106 1.29 -14.75 -19.97
C LYS A 106 -0.18 -14.81 -20.43
N LEU A 107 -1.10 -15.14 -19.52
CA LEU A 107 -2.54 -15.15 -19.81
C LEU A 107 -3.04 -13.76 -20.21
N ILE A 108 -2.74 -12.72 -19.42
CA ILE A 108 -3.15 -11.34 -19.70
C ILE A 108 -2.61 -10.88 -21.06
N LYS A 109 -1.33 -11.14 -21.35
CA LYS A 109 -0.75 -10.83 -22.66
C LYS A 109 -1.49 -11.53 -23.79
N SER A 110 -1.84 -12.82 -23.61
CA SER A 110 -2.59 -13.56 -24.63
C SER A 110 -4.00 -13.01 -24.85
N VAL A 111 -4.67 -12.53 -23.81
CA VAL A 111 -6.01 -11.91 -23.90
C VAL A 111 -5.95 -10.58 -24.63
N ILE A 112 -5.00 -9.72 -24.28
CA ILE A 112 -4.81 -8.41 -24.95
C ILE A 112 -4.39 -8.56 -26.41
N GLN A 113 -3.69 -9.65 -26.75
CA GLN A 113 -3.31 -9.96 -28.13
C GLN A 113 -4.45 -10.52 -28.99
N ARG A 114 -5.61 -10.83 -28.40
CA ARG A 114 -6.73 -11.35 -29.20
C ARG A 114 -7.25 -10.26 -30.16
N PRO A 115 -7.52 -10.60 -31.43
CA PRO A 115 -7.98 -9.63 -32.43
C PRO A 115 -9.23 -8.86 -32.00
N GLU A 116 -10.14 -9.51 -31.26
CA GLU A 116 -11.39 -8.93 -30.75
C GLU A 116 -11.15 -7.73 -29.82
N TYR A 117 -10.20 -7.83 -28.88
CA TYR A 117 -9.87 -6.75 -27.95
C TYR A 117 -9.07 -5.64 -28.63
N GLN A 118 -8.15 -5.99 -29.53
CA GLN A 118 -7.40 -5.00 -30.29
C GLN A 118 -8.32 -4.18 -31.21
N THR A 119 -9.27 -4.84 -31.87
CA THR A 119 -10.23 -4.18 -32.77
C THR A 119 -11.16 -3.27 -31.98
N LYS A 120 -11.73 -3.77 -30.86
CA LYS A 120 -12.59 -2.96 -29.98
C LYS A 120 -11.84 -1.76 -29.39
N TYR A 121 -10.59 -1.94 -28.96
CA TYR A 121 -9.78 -0.83 -28.44
C TYR A 121 -9.48 0.22 -29.52
N LYS A 122 -9.06 -0.21 -30.73
CA LYS A 122 -8.84 0.69 -31.86
C LYS A 122 -10.12 1.46 -32.23
N GLN A 123 -11.26 0.77 -32.27
CA GLN A 123 -12.54 1.39 -32.60
C GLN A 123 -12.99 2.40 -31.53
N ASN A 124 -12.83 2.07 -30.25
CA ASN A 124 -13.10 3.01 -29.16
C ASN A 124 -12.18 4.24 -29.22
N LEU A 125 -10.90 4.04 -29.55
CA LEU A 125 -9.94 5.14 -29.72
C LEU A 125 -10.32 6.05 -30.89
N GLU A 126 -10.71 5.48 -32.03
CA GLU A 126 -11.18 6.25 -33.19
C GLU A 126 -12.50 6.99 -32.89
N ASN A 127 -13.44 6.36 -32.17
CA ASN A 127 -14.67 7.03 -31.75
C ASN A 127 -14.37 8.19 -30.79
N ALA A 128 -13.45 8.03 -29.85
CA ALA A 128 -13.05 9.09 -28.93
C ALA A 128 -12.39 10.28 -29.67
N LYS A 129 -11.54 10.03 -30.66
CA LYS A 129 -10.96 11.09 -31.51
C LYS A 129 -12.04 11.88 -32.24
N LYS A 130 -12.98 11.18 -32.89
CA LYS A 130 -14.11 11.82 -33.58
C LYS A 130 -14.94 12.68 -32.63
N GLN A 131 -15.20 12.19 -31.42
CA GLN A 131 -15.94 12.95 -30.42
C GLN A 131 -15.18 14.21 -29.97
N ILE A 132 -13.86 14.14 -29.81
CA ILE A 132 -13.03 15.31 -29.48
C ILE A 132 -13.12 16.36 -30.59
N GLU A 133 -13.09 15.95 -31.87
CA GLU A 133 -13.22 16.86 -33.00
C GLU A 133 -14.59 17.54 -33.05
N ILE A 134 -15.66 16.77 -32.81
CA ILE A 134 -17.03 17.32 -32.71
C ILE A 134 -17.11 18.34 -31.58
N ASN A 135 -16.68 17.97 -30.37
CA ASN A 135 -16.71 18.85 -29.20
C ASN A 135 -15.89 20.12 -29.44
N ARG A 136 -14.75 20.01 -30.13
CA ARG A 136 -13.91 21.16 -30.50
C ARG A 136 -14.65 22.09 -31.46
N ALA A 137 -15.30 21.55 -32.49
CA ALA A 137 -16.06 22.35 -33.46
C ALA A 137 -17.25 23.05 -32.79
N GLU A 138 -18.00 22.36 -31.93
CA GLU A 138 -19.09 22.92 -31.15
C GLU A 138 -18.61 24.04 -30.21
N PHE A 139 -17.47 23.84 -29.55
CA PHE A 139 -16.86 24.84 -28.68
C PHE A 139 -16.44 26.10 -29.44
N LEU A 140 -15.82 25.94 -30.62
CA LEU A 140 -15.44 27.06 -31.47
C LEU A 140 -16.66 27.87 -31.94
N LYS A 141 -17.72 27.17 -32.39
CA LYS A 141 -18.99 27.79 -32.76
C LYS A 141 -19.63 28.55 -31.60
N ALA A 142 -19.62 27.99 -30.40
CA ALA A 142 -20.12 28.66 -29.20
C ALA A 142 -19.29 29.89 -28.81
N CYS A 143 -17.97 29.90 -29.07
CA CYS A 143 -17.13 31.07 -28.88
C CYS A 143 -17.51 32.17 -29.89
N GLU A 144 -17.66 31.82 -31.17
CA GLU A 144 -18.07 32.74 -32.24
C GLU A 144 -19.44 33.38 -31.97
N GLU A 145 -20.45 32.57 -31.62
CA GLU A 145 -21.80 33.04 -31.30
C GLU A 145 -21.84 34.00 -30.11
N LYS A 146 -20.90 33.85 -29.16
CA LYS A 146 -20.77 34.72 -27.99
C LYS A 146 -19.79 35.88 -28.19
N GLY A 147 -19.20 36.02 -29.38
CA GLY A 147 -18.18 37.04 -29.67
C GLY A 147 -16.91 36.90 -28.82
N LEU A 148 -16.61 35.69 -28.36
CA LEU A 148 -15.43 35.39 -27.53
C LEU A 148 -14.26 34.96 -28.41
N THR A 149 -13.05 35.40 -28.05
CA THR A 149 -11.83 34.80 -28.59
C THR A 149 -11.66 33.38 -28.03
N LEU A 150 -10.90 32.54 -28.73
CA LEU A 150 -10.60 31.18 -28.27
C LEU A 150 -10.01 31.16 -26.85
N GLU A 151 -9.12 32.10 -26.55
CA GLU A 151 -8.46 32.21 -25.24
C GLU A 151 -9.44 32.60 -24.13
N GLN A 152 -10.38 33.51 -24.42
CA GLN A 152 -11.46 33.86 -23.49
C GLN A 152 -12.42 32.69 -23.27
N GLY A 153 -12.78 31.98 -24.34
CA GLY A 153 -13.60 30.76 -24.25
C GLY A 153 -12.96 29.70 -23.37
N ILE A 154 -11.65 29.43 -23.56
CA ILE A 154 -10.91 28.44 -22.77
C ILE A 154 -10.85 28.86 -21.31
N THR A 155 -10.56 30.14 -21.04
CA THR A 155 -10.51 30.69 -19.68
C THR A 155 -11.86 30.53 -18.97
N ASN A 156 -12.96 30.85 -19.66
CA ASN A 156 -14.31 30.70 -19.12
C ASN A 156 -14.66 29.22 -18.85
N LEU A 157 -14.26 28.31 -19.73
CA LEU A 157 -14.48 26.87 -19.55
C LEU A 157 -13.68 26.32 -18.35
N ILE A 158 -12.42 26.76 -18.18
CA ILE A 158 -11.58 26.37 -17.04
C ILE A 158 -12.20 26.88 -15.73
N SER A 159 -12.63 28.14 -15.67
CA SER A 159 -13.31 28.68 -14.49
C SER A 159 -14.58 27.90 -14.15
N TYR A 160 -15.43 27.63 -15.16
CA TYR A 160 -16.64 26.81 -15.01
C TYR A 160 -16.31 25.40 -14.48
N ALA A 161 -15.30 24.75 -15.04
CA ALA A 161 -14.88 23.42 -14.61
C ALA A 161 -14.32 23.46 -13.18
N GLN A 162 -13.56 24.47 -12.79
CA GLN A 162 -13.03 24.62 -11.44
C GLN A 162 -14.12 24.86 -10.39
N ASP A 163 -15.16 25.60 -10.76
CA ASP A 163 -16.30 25.86 -9.87
C ASP A 163 -17.22 24.62 -9.72
N HIS A 164 -17.33 23.79 -10.76
CA HIS A 164 -18.17 22.58 -10.75
C HIS A 164 -17.43 21.26 -10.47
N LEU A 165 -16.09 21.23 -10.48
CA LEU A 165 -15.30 20.08 -10.02
C LEU A 165 -15.04 20.14 -8.51
N LYS A 166 -14.98 21.34 -7.91
CA LYS A 166 -15.00 21.50 -6.44
C LYS A 166 -16.25 20.85 -5.81
N THR A 167 -17.38 20.88 -6.51
CA THR A 167 -18.61 20.22 -6.06
C THR A 167 -18.60 18.70 -6.22
N SER A 168 -17.73 18.12 -7.05
CA SER A 168 -17.65 16.66 -7.20
C SER A 168 -17.08 15.98 -5.93
N ASP A 169 -16.12 16.61 -5.26
CA ASP A 169 -15.61 16.12 -3.98
C ASP A 169 -16.67 16.27 -2.87
N GLU A 170 -17.48 17.33 -2.89
CA GLU A 170 -18.61 17.53 -1.97
C GLU A 170 -19.77 16.54 -2.23
N ILE A 171 -20.03 16.19 -3.50
CA ILE A 171 -20.98 15.14 -3.87
C ILE A 171 -20.47 13.75 -3.44
N ALA A 172 -19.18 13.47 -3.61
CA ALA A 172 -18.57 12.22 -3.15
C ALA A 172 -18.54 12.10 -1.61
N LEU A 173 -18.47 13.23 -0.89
CA LEU A 173 -18.58 13.30 0.58
C LEU A 173 -20.03 13.14 1.06
N SER A 174 -21.00 13.72 0.37
CA SER A 174 -22.43 13.60 0.74
C SER A 174 -23.02 12.22 0.42
N LEU A 175 -22.51 11.51 -0.59
CA LEU A 175 -22.87 10.11 -0.87
C LEU A 175 -22.21 9.09 0.09
N ARG A 176 -21.33 9.55 0.99
CA ARG A 176 -20.69 8.73 2.04
C ARG A 176 -21.37 8.81 3.42
N ASN A 177 -22.40 9.64 3.57
CA ASN A 177 -23.19 9.78 4.80
C ASN A 177 -24.57 9.14 4.65
#